data_AF-A0A7X6MXX5-F1
#
_entry.id   AF-A0A7X6MXX5-F1
#
_cell.length_a   1.000
_cell.length_b   1.000
_cell.length_c   1.000
_cell.angle_alpha   90.00
_cell.angle_beta   90.00
_cell.angle_gamma   90.00
#
_symmetry.space_group_name_H-M   'P 1'
#
loop_
_entity.id
_entity.type
_entity.pdbx_description
1 polymer ?
#
loop_
_entity_poly.entity_id
_entity_poly.type
_entity_poly.pdbx_seq_one_letter_code
_entity_poly.pdbx_strand_id
1 'polypeptide(L)'
;MKVNWKNRSNYSLLLVIVIGLGLGSRKLSFLPLEIGDGLWAVAVYLGYSLLCPQCHRYSKFFLALLTSFLVEFSQLLQWNWLVVIRQSFWGHLLLGQGFLWQDLLAYIVGLLIMLALDGLMVKWNSVE
;
A
#
# COMPACT_ATOMS: atom_id res chain seq x y z
N MET A 1 -22.27 11.63 9.90
CA MET A 1 -21.95 10.19 9.91
C MET A 1 -20.92 9.91 10.99
N LYS A 2 -21.24 9.09 12.00
CA LYS A 2 -20.34 8.77 13.12
C LYS A 2 -19.12 8.01 12.60
N VAL A 3 -17.93 8.51 12.90
CA VAL A 3 -16.67 7.78 12.68
C VAL A 3 -16.73 6.49 13.51
N ASN A 4 -16.72 5.33 12.84
CA ASN A 4 -16.77 4.05 13.52
C ASN A 4 -15.36 3.67 14.00
N TRP A 5 -15.10 3.81 15.30
CA TRP A 5 -13.79 3.59 15.93
C TRP A 5 -13.31 2.13 15.82
N LYS A 6 -14.22 1.14 15.79
CA LYS A 6 -13.88 -0.28 15.57
C LYS A 6 -13.18 -0.49 14.22
N ASN A 7 -13.68 0.13 13.16
CA ASN A 7 -13.09 0.01 11.83
C ASN A 7 -11.68 0.61 11.77
N ARG A 8 -11.46 1.76 12.42
CA ARG A 8 -10.14 2.41 12.46
C ARG A 8 -9.10 1.56 13.19
N SER A 9 -9.47 0.93 14.29
CA SER A 9 -8.56 0.03 15.02
C SER A 9 -8.17 -1.17 14.16
N ASN A 10 -9.12 -1.77 13.45
CA ASN A 10 -8.85 -2.92 12.57
C ASN A 10 -7.92 -2.54 11.41
N TYR A 11 -8.15 -1.39 10.75
CA TYR A 11 -7.25 -0.90 9.69
C TYR A 11 -5.85 -0.57 10.22
N SER A 12 -5.75 -0.02 11.43
CA SER A 12 -4.46 0.31 12.05
C SER A 12 -3.66 -0.96 12.36
N LEU A 13 -4.32 -1.98 12.91
CA LEU A 13 -3.70 -3.27 13.19
C LEU A 13 -3.23 -3.94 11.89
N LEU A 14 -4.08 -3.97 10.86
CA LEU A 14 -3.74 -4.51 9.54
C LEU A 14 -2.55 -3.76 8.94
N LEU A 15 -2.48 -2.43 9.09
CA LEU A 15 -1.38 -1.63 8.57
C LEU A 15 -0.04 -2.02 9.21
N VAL A 16 -0.01 -2.19 10.54
CA VAL A 16 1.20 -2.62 11.25
C VAL A 16 1.64 -4.01 10.81
N ILE A 17 0.69 -4.94 10.65
CA ILE A 17 0.97 -6.30 10.18
C ILE A 17 1.55 -6.26 8.75
N VAL A 18 0.91 -5.52 7.84
CA VAL A 18 1.34 -5.42 6.44
C VAL A 18 2.73 -4.78 6.32
N ILE A 19 3.02 -3.73 7.10
CA ILE A 19 4.36 -3.13 7.14
C ILE A 19 5.39 -4.14 7.65
N GLY A 20 5.07 -4.87 8.73
CA GLY A 20 5.95 -5.92 9.26
C GLY A 20 6.23 -7.02 8.24
N LEU A 21 5.21 -7.48 7.52
CA LEU A 21 5.34 -8.48 6.46
C LEU A 21 6.12 -7.96 5.27
N GLY A 22 5.90 -6.70 4.84
CA GLY A 22 6.62 -6.09 3.72
C GLY A 22 8.10 -5.88 4.01
N LEU A 23 8.44 -5.46 5.23
CA LEU A 23 9.84 -5.38 5.68
C LEU A 23 10.46 -6.77 5.84
N GLY A 24 9.67 -7.74 6.31
CA GLY A 24 10.08 -9.13 6.46
C GLY A 24 10.37 -9.80 5.11
N SER A 25 9.52 -9.60 4.10
CA SER A 25 9.68 -10.25 2.79
C SER A 25 11.01 -9.87 2.13
N ARG A 26 11.45 -8.61 2.28
CA ARG A 26 12.73 -8.12 1.76
C ARG A 26 13.97 -8.77 2.40
N LYS A 27 13.83 -9.41 3.57
CA LYS A 27 14.92 -10.15 4.23
C LYS A 27 14.98 -11.62 3.82
N LEU A 28 13.92 -12.14 3.21
CA LEU A 28 13.79 -13.54 2.84
C LEU A 28 14.19 -13.70 1.38
N SER A 29 15.42 -14.15 1.13
CA SER A 29 15.96 -14.31 -0.22
C SER A 29 15.21 -15.31 -1.11
N PHE A 30 14.32 -16.13 -0.54
CA PHE A 30 13.47 -17.06 -1.28
C PHE A 30 12.16 -16.44 -1.77
N LEU A 31 11.78 -15.27 -1.26
CA LEU A 31 10.57 -14.58 -1.69
C LEU A 31 10.91 -13.61 -2.84
N PRO A 32 10.09 -13.58 -3.90
CA PRO A 32 10.12 -12.53 -4.89
C PRO A 32 10.00 -11.15 -4.23
N LEU A 33 10.83 -10.19 -4.63
CA LEU A 33 10.85 -8.83 -4.10
C LEU A 33 9.51 -8.12 -4.31
N GLU A 34 8.83 -8.48 -5.39
CA GLU A 34 7.53 -8.00 -5.85
C GLU A 34 6.43 -8.22 -4.79
N ILE A 35 6.59 -9.22 -3.92
CA ILE A 35 5.66 -9.44 -2.79
C ILE A 35 5.71 -8.26 -1.82
N GLY A 36 6.91 -7.73 -1.57
CA GLY A 36 7.10 -6.54 -0.73
C GLY A 36 6.45 -5.31 -1.35
N ASP A 37 6.51 -5.16 -2.67
CA ASP A 37 5.94 -4.03 -3.40
C ASP A 37 4.40 -4.12 -3.43
N GLY A 38 3.84 -5.31 -3.66
CA GLY A 38 2.40 -5.54 -3.50
C GLY A 38 1.89 -5.19 -2.10
N LEU A 39 2.64 -5.58 -1.05
CA LEU A 39 2.32 -5.23 0.34
C LEU A 39 2.45 -3.72 0.60
N TRP A 40 3.38 -3.03 -0.05
CA TRP A 40 3.50 -1.58 0.05
C TRP A 40 2.26 -0.88 -0.53
N ALA A 41 1.73 -1.30 -1.67
CA ALA A 41 0.49 -0.75 -2.21
C ALA A 41 -0.71 -0.98 -1.26
N VAL A 42 -0.77 -2.15 -0.62
CA VAL A 42 -1.76 -2.44 0.43
C VAL A 42 -1.60 -1.49 1.63
N ALA A 43 -0.38 -1.21 2.05
CA ALA A 43 -0.12 -0.24 3.11
C ALA A 43 -0.61 1.17 2.74
N VAL A 44 -0.43 1.60 1.50
CA VAL A 44 -0.97 2.88 0.98
C VAL A 44 -2.50 2.90 1.04
N TYR A 45 -3.17 1.82 0.63
CA TYR A 45 -4.63 1.69 0.74
C TYR A 45 -5.12 1.80 2.19
N LEU A 46 -4.43 1.13 3.11
CA LEU A 46 -4.75 1.17 4.53
C LEU A 46 -4.50 2.58 5.11
N GLY A 47 -3.44 3.27 4.68
CA GLY A 47 -3.20 4.67 5.01
C GLY A 47 -4.37 5.57 4.59
N TYR A 48 -4.85 5.45 3.36
CA TYR A 48 -6.05 6.18 2.92
C TYR A 48 -7.30 5.79 3.71
N SER A 49 -7.43 4.52 4.12
CA SER A 49 -8.54 4.05 4.95
C SER A 49 -8.53 4.66 6.36
N LEU A 50 -7.35 5.00 6.90
CA LEU A 50 -7.22 5.72 8.17
C LEU A 50 -7.50 7.22 8.03
N LEU A 51 -6.97 7.85 6.97
CA LEU A 51 -7.14 9.28 6.70
C LEU A 51 -8.59 9.62 6.34
N CYS A 52 -9.20 8.84 5.45
CA CYS A 52 -10.58 9.03 5.00
C CYS A 52 -11.41 7.73 5.15
N PRO A 53 -11.89 7.41 6.37
CA PRO A 53 -12.67 6.19 6.60
C PRO A 53 -14.07 6.24 5.96
N GLN A 54 -14.55 7.43 5.60
CA GLN A 54 -15.87 7.64 4.97
C GLN A 54 -15.79 7.56 3.44
N CYS A 55 -14.58 7.57 2.87
CA CYS A 55 -14.39 7.46 1.44
C CYS A 55 -14.81 6.06 0.93
N HIS A 56 -15.38 6.02 -0.27
CA HIS A 56 -15.78 4.75 -0.87
C HIS A 56 -14.55 3.85 -1.12
N ARG A 57 -14.67 2.55 -0.86
CA ARG A 57 -13.58 1.57 -1.02
C ARG A 57 -12.93 1.60 -2.41
N TYR A 58 -13.72 1.80 -3.46
CA TYR A 58 -13.18 1.91 -4.82
C TYR A 58 -12.36 3.19 -5.01
N SER A 59 -12.77 4.31 -4.42
CA SER A 59 -11.96 5.54 -4.43
C SER A 59 -10.62 5.33 -3.75
N LYS A 60 -10.59 4.65 -2.59
CA LYS A 60 -9.34 4.29 -1.90
C LYS A 60 -8.45 3.38 -2.75
N PHE A 61 -9.05 2.41 -3.45
CA PHE A 61 -8.35 1.51 -4.37
C PHE A 61 -7.69 2.28 -5.51
N PHE A 62 -8.44 3.15 -6.20
CA PHE A 62 -7.89 3.94 -7.30
C PHE A 62 -6.84 4.94 -6.83
N LEU A 63 -7.02 5.58 -5.67
CA LEU A 63 -6.02 6.46 -5.09
C LEU A 63 -4.74 5.71 -4.75
N ALA A 64 -4.83 4.53 -4.12
CA ALA A 64 -3.66 3.73 -3.80
C ALA A 64 -2.94 3.22 -5.06
N LEU A 65 -3.70 2.76 -6.07
CA LEU A 65 -3.14 2.32 -7.35
C LEU A 65 -2.43 3.46 -8.07
N LEU A 66 -3.08 4.63 -8.15
CA LEU A 66 -2.52 5.82 -8.78
C LEU A 66 -1.26 6.29 -8.05
N THR A 67 -1.30 6.38 -6.73
CA THR A 67 -0.13 6.75 -5.92
C THR A 67 1.02 5.77 -6.13
N SER A 68 0.72 4.46 -6.18
CA SER A 68 1.76 3.44 -6.40
C SER A 68 2.39 3.57 -7.79
N PHE A 69 1.57 3.75 -8.83
CA PHE A 69 2.05 3.92 -10.19
C PHE A 69 2.83 5.22 -10.35
N LEU A 70 2.39 6.32 -9.74
CA LEU A 70 3.12 7.58 -9.77
C LEU A 70 4.48 7.46 -9.07
N VAL A 71 4.55 6.75 -7.95
CA VAL A 71 5.82 6.47 -7.26
C VAL A 71 6.74 5.63 -8.14
N GLU A 72 6.22 4.57 -8.74
CA GLU A 72 6.97 3.69 -9.65
C GLU A 72 7.48 4.45 -10.89
N PHE A 73 6.60 5.17 -11.60
CA PHE A 73 6.98 5.98 -12.75
C PHE A 73 7.91 7.14 -12.39
N SER A 74 7.83 7.67 -11.16
CA SER A 74 8.78 8.68 -10.72
C SER A 74 10.22 8.17 -10.82
N GLN A 75 10.46 6.86 -10.70
CA GLN A 75 11.80 6.27 -10.75
C GLN A 75 12.46 6.37 -12.12
N LEU A 76 11.67 6.52 -13.19
CA LEU A 76 12.17 6.83 -14.52
C LEU A 76 12.72 8.26 -14.62
N LEU A 77 12.31 9.15 -13.71
CA LEU A 77 12.83 10.51 -13.62
C LEU A 77 14.14 10.50 -12.82
N GLN A 78 15.24 10.79 -13.51
CA GLN A 78 16.60 10.86 -12.97
C GLN A 78 17.03 12.30 -12.67
N TRP A 79 16.12 13.10 -12.09
CA TRP A 79 16.46 14.46 -11.68
C TRP A 79 17.31 14.44 -10.41
N ASN A 80 18.38 15.23 -10.37
CA ASN A 80 19.36 15.22 -9.28
C ASN A 80 18.73 15.37 -7.88
N TRP A 81 17.76 16.27 -7.72
CA TRP A 81 17.07 16.47 -6.44
C TRP A 81 16.26 15.24 -6.02
N LEU A 82 15.65 14.53 -6.98
CA LEU A 82 14.82 13.35 -6.72
C LEU A 82 15.69 12.14 -6.37
N VAL A 83 16.82 11.98 -7.05
CA VAL A 83 17.82 10.94 -6.73
C VAL A 83 18.38 11.13 -5.32
N VAL A 84 18.70 12.37 -4.91
CA VAL A 84 19.16 12.67 -3.54
C VAL A 84 18.11 12.27 -2.50
N ILE A 85 16.82 12.55 -2.75
CA ILE A 85 15.75 12.13 -1.84
C ILE A 85 15.69 10.59 -1.76
N ARG A 86 15.78 9.87 -2.88
CA ARG A 86 15.74 8.40 -2.89
C ARG A 86 16.95 7.74 -2.23
N GLN A 87 18.08 8.43 -2.14
CA GLN A 87 19.26 7.96 -1.42
C GLN A 87 19.12 8.11 0.10
N SER A 88 18.19 8.94 0.58
CA SER A 88 17.84 8.97 1.99
C SER A 88 17.12 7.69 2.41
N PHE A 89 17.26 7.28 3.68
CA PHE A 89 16.61 6.09 4.20
C PHE A 89 15.08 6.09 3.99
N TRP A 90 14.44 7.23 4.26
CA TRP A 90 13.00 7.39 4.09
C TRP A 90 12.58 7.42 2.63
N GLY A 91 13.36 8.08 1.76
CA GLY A 91 13.09 8.09 0.34
C GLY A 91 13.28 6.72 -0.31
N HIS A 92 14.29 5.95 0.11
CA HIS A 92 14.47 4.57 -0.34
C HIS A 92 13.26 3.71 0.02
N LEU A 93 12.76 3.83 1.25
CA LEU A 93 11.63 3.05 1.75
C LEU A 93 10.28 3.44 1.09
N LEU A 94 10.07 4.74 0.84
CA LEU A 94 8.80 5.26 0.33
C LEU A 94 8.73 5.36 -1.19
N LEU A 95 9.85 5.64 -1.86
CA LEU A 95 9.90 5.87 -3.31
C LEU A 95 10.52 4.71 -4.10
N GLY A 96 11.17 3.76 -3.42
CA GLY A 96 11.85 2.64 -4.05
C GLY A 96 13.08 3.05 -4.87
N GLN A 97 13.70 2.06 -5.51
CA GLN A 97 14.88 2.21 -6.37
C GLN A 97 14.77 1.28 -7.57
N GLY A 98 14.71 1.87 -8.76
CA GLY A 98 14.67 1.13 -10.02
C GLY A 98 13.28 0.62 -10.37
N PHE A 99 12.93 0.80 -11.64
CA PHE A 99 11.60 0.53 -12.18
C PHE A 99 11.48 -0.92 -12.65
N LEU A 100 10.47 -1.65 -12.18
CA LEU A 100 10.14 -2.99 -12.68
C LEU A 100 8.68 -3.07 -13.10
N TRP A 101 8.43 -3.56 -14.32
CA TRP A 101 7.07 -3.79 -14.81
C TRP A 101 6.28 -4.80 -13.96
N GLN A 102 6.98 -5.73 -13.31
CA GLN A 102 6.38 -6.74 -12.44
C GLN A 102 5.77 -6.10 -11.19
N ASP A 103 6.31 -4.97 -10.74
CA ASP A 103 5.81 -4.25 -9.56
C ASP A 103 4.40 -3.70 -9.82
N LEU A 104 4.12 -3.23 -11.04
CA LEU A 104 2.77 -2.81 -11.43
C LEU A 104 1.75 -3.93 -11.27
N LEU A 105 2.11 -5.16 -11.67
CA LEU A 105 1.24 -6.32 -11.50
C LEU A 105 1.08 -6.67 -10.02
N ALA A 106 2.16 -6.62 -9.23
CA ALA A 106 2.13 -6.86 -7.80
C ALA A 106 1.23 -5.86 -7.07
N TYR A 107 1.30 -4.57 -7.43
CA TYR A 107 0.42 -3.53 -6.89
C TYR A 107 -1.05 -3.82 -7.19
N ILE A 108 -1.38 -4.19 -8.43
CA ILE A 108 -2.75 -4.54 -8.82
C ILE A 108 -3.24 -5.74 -8.01
N VAL A 109 -2.47 -6.83 -7.94
CA VAL A 109 -2.85 -8.05 -7.23
C VAL A 109 -3.03 -7.77 -5.73
N GLY A 110 -2.08 -7.09 -5.10
CA GLY A 110 -2.16 -6.73 -3.68
C GLY A 110 -3.39 -5.88 -3.37
N LEU A 111 -3.66 -4.85 -4.18
CA LEU A 111 -4.82 -3.99 -4.00
C LEU A 111 -6.15 -4.71 -4.24
N LEU A 112 -6.22 -5.65 -5.19
CA LEU A 112 -7.43 -6.46 -5.43
C LEU A 112 -7.74 -7.35 -4.23
N ILE A 113 -6.72 -7.98 -3.65
CA ILE A 113 -6.86 -8.77 -2.42
C ILE A 113 -7.36 -7.88 -1.28
N MET A 114 -6.76 -6.69 -1.09
CA MET A 114 -7.17 -5.77 -0.04
C MET A 114 -8.60 -5.24 -0.24
N LEU A 115 -9.00 -4.95 -1.48
CA LEU A 115 -10.36 -4.52 -1.81
C LEU A 115 -11.39 -5.61 -1.47
N ALA A 116 -11.08 -6.87 -1.73
CA ALA A 116 -11.91 -8.01 -1.35
C ALA A 116 -12.02 -8.14 0.18
N LEU A 117 -10.89 -8.04 0.89
CA LEU A 117 -10.84 -8.08 2.36
C LEU A 117 -11.66 -6.94 2.98
N ASP A 118 -11.51 -5.70 2.50
CA ASP A 118 -12.31 -4.56 2.95
C ASP A 118 -13.82 -4.83 2.74
N GLY A 119 -14.19 -5.38 1.59
CA GLY A 119 -15.57 -5.80 1.32
C GLY A 119 -16.12 -6.83 2.31
N LEU A 120 -15.30 -7.81 2.71
CA LEU A 120 -15.67 -8.81 3.72
C LEU A 120 -15.81 -8.16 5.10
N MET A 121 -14.90 -7.26 5.48
CA MET A 121 -14.94 -6.56 6.78
C MET A 121 -16.16 -5.65 6.90
N VAL A 122 -16.52 -4.92 5.84
CA VAL A 122 -17.74 -4.09 5.83
C VAL A 122 -18.99 -4.96 5.94
N LYS A 123 -19.04 -6.10 5.24
CA LYS A 123 -20.17 -7.03 5.32
C LYS A 123 -20.29 -7.64 6.72
N TRP A 124 -19.19 -8.08 7.33
CA TRP A 124 -19.21 -8.66 8.68
C TRP A 124 -19.74 -7.68 9.72
N ASN A 125 -19.26 -6.44 9.70
CA ASN A 125 -19.72 -5.38 10.61
C ASN A 125 -21.17 -4.93 10.37
N SER A 126 -21.82 -5.36 9.29
CA SER A 126 -23.25 -5.09 9.04
C SER A 126 -24.17 -6.19 9.55
N VAL A 127 -23.61 -7.34 9.93
CA VAL A 127 -24.34 -8.49 10.48
C VAL A 127 -24.34 -8.48 12.01
N GLU A 128 -23.34 -7.85 12.64
CA GLU A 128 -23.30 -7.52 14.07
C GLU A 128 -24.09 -6.25 14.40
#